data_AF-A0A925UPL8-F1
#
_entry.id   AF-A0A925UPL8-F1
#
_cell.length_a   1.000
_cell.length_b   1.000
_cell.length_c   1.000
_cell.angle_alpha   90.00
_cell.angle_beta   90.00
_cell.angle_gamma   90.00
#
_symmetry.space_group_name_H-M   'P 1'
#
loop_
_entity.id
_entity.type
_entity.pdbx_description
1 polymer ?
#
loop_
_entity_poly.entity_id
_entity_poly.type
_entity_poly.pdbx_seq_one_letter_code
_entity_poly.pdbx_strand_id
1 'polypeptide(L)'
;MEEKYNGLKLAERGARISIIAYIVLSLLKLGMGYLSSSKALTADGLNNTTDIVASLAVLIGLKVSRKPADDDHLYGHFRAETIASLISSLIMIGVGIDVLYNAARSIIFFKSEAPDLSVVEGHNITEEIEMMLRSQFNIIDVVVHVEPEF
;
A
#
# COMPACT_ATOMS: atom_id res chain seq x y z
N MET A 1 -2.55 40.93 6.23
CA MET A 1 -1.27 40.23 6.48
C MET A 1 -1.39 39.28 7.66
N GLU A 2 -1.82 39.75 8.82
CA GLU A 2 -1.94 38.95 10.05
C GLU A 2 -2.87 37.72 9.93
N GLU A 3 -4.01 37.86 9.26
CA GLU A 3 -4.95 36.77 8.96
C GLU A 3 -4.30 35.64 8.13
N LYS A 4 -3.48 36.01 7.14
CA LYS A 4 -2.77 35.05 6.29
C LYS A 4 -1.71 34.24 7.07
N TYR A 5 -0.99 34.89 7.99
CA TYR A 5 -0.06 34.20 8.88
C TYR A 5 -0.78 33.29 9.89
N ASN A 6 -1.97 33.66 10.36
CA ASN A 6 -2.78 32.80 11.22
C ASN A 6 -3.30 31.58 10.46
N GLY A 7 -3.71 31.74 9.19
CA GLY A 7 -4.04 30.63 8.29
C GLY A 7 -2.89 29.65 8.12
N LEU A 8 -1.66 30.15 7.87
CA LEU A 8 -0.46 29.31 7.75
C LEU A 8 -0.13 28.55 9.05
N LYS A 9 -0.31 29.18 10.22
CA LYS A 9 -0.12 28.49 11.52
C LYS A 9 -1.13 27.37 11.71
N LEU A 10 -2.37 27.58 11.29
CA LEU A 10 -3.42 26.56 11.38
C LEU A 10 -3.14 25.40 10.42
N ALA A 11 -2.76 25.71 9.17
CA ALA A 11 -2.36 24.73 8.17
C ALA A 11 -1.16 23.89 8.64
N GLU A 12 -0.17 24.51 9.28
CA GLU A 12 0.99 23.79 9.83
C GLU A 12 0.58 22.83 10.96
N ARG A 13 -0.36 23.24 11.83
CA ARG A 13 -0.92 22.34 12.85
C ARG A 13 -1.67 21.17 12.21
N GLY A 14 -2.49 21.45 11.20
CA GLY A 14 -3.18 20.42 10.42
C GLY A 14 -2.21 19.41 9.82
N ALA A 15 -1.17 19.88 9.12
CA ALA A 15 -0.15 19.02 8.52
C ALA A 15 0.57 18.14 9.55
N ARG A 16 0.90 18.67 10.74
CA ARG A 16 1.50 17.87 11.83
C ARG A 16 0.55 16.78 12.34
N ILE A 17 -0.73 17.11 12.52
CA ILE A 17 -1.74 16.14 12.95
C ILE A 17 -1.88 15.04 11.89
N SER A 18 -1.96 15.40 10.61
CA SER A 18 -2.04 14.43 9.50
C SER A 18 -0.84 13.49 9.47
N ILE A 19 0.39 14.01 9.63
CA ILE A 19 1.60 13.17 9.68
C ILE A 19 1.51 12.17 10.84
N ILE A 20 1.17 12.62 12.04
CA ILE A 20 1.06 11.75 13.21
C ILE A 20 -0.04 10.70 12.99
N ALA A 21 -1.19 11.11 12.46
CA ALA A 21 -2.29 10.21 12.16
C ALA A 21 -1.89 9.13 11.14
N TYR A 22 -1.22 9.51 10.05
CA TYR A 22 -0.75 8.55 9.05
C TYR A 22 0.32 7.61 9.58
N ILE A 23 1.26 8.09 10.42
CA ILE A 23 2.25 7.24 11.08
C ILE A 23 1.55 6.20 11.95
N VAL A 24 0.62 6.62 12.81
CA VAL A 24 -0.13 5.71 13.69
C VAL A 24 -0.94 4.70 12.87
N LEU A 25 -1.67 5.18 11.85
CA LEU A 25 -2.44 4.32 10.95
C LEU A 25 -1.57 3.32 10.21
N SER A 26 -0.43 3.75 9.68
CA SER A 26 0.50 2.88 8.95
C SER A 26 1.06 1.79 9.88
N LEU A 27 1.50 2.15 11.10
CA LEU A 27 1.98 1.17 12.08
C LEU A 27 0.90 0.14 12.46
N LEU A 28 -0.34 0.59 12.67
CA LEU A 28 -1.46 -0.31 12.96
C LEU A 28 -1.77 -1.23 11.79
N LYS A 29 -1.85 -0.70 10.56
CA LYS A 29 -2.11 -1.49 9.35
C LYS A 29 -1.00 -2.51 9.09
N LEU A 30 0.26 -2.12 9.23
CA LEU A 30 1.40 -3.03 9.05
C LEU A 30 1.45 -4.11 10.15
N GLY A 31 1.22 -3.72 11.40
CA GLY A 31 1.17 -4.66 12.53
C GLY A 31 0.03 -5.67 12.39
N MET A 32 -1.19 -5.19 12.12
CA MET A 32 -2.35 -6.05 11.89
C MET A 32 -2.19 -6.87 10.60
N GLY A 33 -1.64 -6.29 9.55
CA GLY A 33 -1.40 -6.96 8.27
C GLY A 33 -0.43 -8.13 8.41
N TYR A 34 0.60 -7.98 9.26
CA TYR A 34 1.50 -9.08 9.59
C TYR A 34 0.81 -10.15 10.44
N LEU A 35 0.06 -9.76 11.48
CA LEU A 35 -0.66 -10.70 12.35
C LEU A 35 -1.75 -11.48 11.62
N SER A 36 -2.41 -10.85 10.63
CA SER A 36 -3.48 -11.46 9.85
C SER A 36 -3.00 -12.06 8.52
N SER A 37 -1.68 -12.09 8.27
CA SER A 37 -1.08 -12.51 6.99
C SER A 37 -1.69 -11.85 5.74
N SER A 38 -2.22 -10.63 5.88
CA SER A 38 -2.90 -9.92 4.80
C SER A 38 -1.92 -9.08 3.99
N LYS A 39 -1.59 -9.57 2.79
CA LYS A 39 -0.79 -8.82 1.80
C LYS A 39 -1.48 -7.51 1.40
N ALA A 40 -2.81 -7.50 1.31
CA ALA A 40 -3.59 -6.32 0.98
C ALA A 40 -3.50 -5.23 2.06
N LEU A 41 -3.68 -5.60 3.33
CA LEU A 41 -3.59 -4.65 4.45
C LEU A 41 -2.16 -4.13 4.65
N THR A 42 -1.16 -5.00 4.43
CA THR A 42 0.25 -4.61 4.47
C THR A 42 0.58 -3.62 3.35
N ALA A 43 0.11 -3.86 2.12
CA ALA A 43 0.30 -2.95 0.99
C ALA A 43 -0.37 -1.58 1.23
N ASP A 44 -1.56 -1.56 1.81
CA ASP A 44 -2.26 -0.33 2.19
C ASP A 44 -1.52 0.43 3.30
N GLY A 45 -0.95 -0.28 4.28
CA GLY A 45 -0.06 0.28 5.30
C GLY A 45 1.20 0.92 4.71
N LEU A 46 1.79 0.30 3.68
CA LEU A 46 2.94 0.85 2.94
C LEU A 46 2.54 2.08 2.13
N ASN A 47 1.36 2.08 1.49
CA ASN A 47 0.89 3.23 0.72
C ASN A 47 0.75 4.49 1.59
N ASN A 48 0.24 4.35 2.81
CA ASN A 48 0.19 5.42 3.80
C ASN A 48 1.59 6.05 4.08
N THR A 49 2.70 5.37 3.79
CA THR A 49 4.06 5.93 3.91
C THR A 49 4.28 7.06 2.91
N THR A 50 3.76 6.91 1.70
CA THR A 50 3.82 7.98 0.69
C THR A 50 3.03 9.20 1.14
N ASP A 51 1.87 9.00 1.76
CA ASP A 51 1.05 10.09 2.30
C ASP A 51 1.81 10.87 3.40
N ILE A 52 2.62 10.19 4.21
CA ILE A 52 3.51 10.82 5.19
C ILE A 52 4.56 11.68 4.50
N VAL A 53 5.22 11.17 3.45
CA VAL A 53 6.23 11.91 2.69
C VAL A 53 5.63 13.15 2.02
N ALA A 54 4.46 13.01 1.39
CA ALA A 54 3.72 14.11 0.79
C ALA A 54 3.34 15.17 1.84
N SER A 55 2.82 14.74 3.00
CA SER A 55 2.48 15.62 4.11
C SER A 55 3.72 16.34 4.70
N LEU A 56 4.88 15.68 4.70
CA LEU A 56 6.14 16.29 5.13
C LEU A 56 6.61 17.37 4.14
N ALA A 57 6.49 17.13 2.84
CA ALA A 57 6.78 18.13 1.82
C ALA A 57 5.92 19.39 2.01
N VAL A 58 4.61 19.21 2.24
CA VAL A 58 3.68 20.30 2.57
C VAL A 58 4.10 21.02 3.85
N LEU A 59 4.44 20.28 4.92
CA LEU A 59 4.86 20.88 6.19
C LEU A 59 6.12 21.75 6.05
N ILE A 60 7.11 21.29 5.25
CA ILE A 60 8.32 22.06 4.96
C ILE A 60 7.96 23.32 4.18
N GLY A 61 7.13 23.22 3.16
CA GLY A 61 6.63 24.36 2.39
C GLY A 61 5.94 25.41 3.25
N LEU A 62 5.07 24.98 4.15
CA LEU A 62 4.38 25.85 5.11
C LEU A 62 5.36 26.55 6.06
N LYS A 63 6.37 25.83 6.57
CA LYS A 63 7.44 26.43 7.41
C LYS A 63 8.22 27.51 6.67
N VAL A 64 8.57 27.28 5.40
CA VAL A 64 9.27 28.27 4.57
C VAL A 64 8.35 29.46 4.26
N SER A 65 7.08 29.21 3.92
CA SER A 65 6.08 30.25 3.63
C SER A 65 5.83 31.23 4.76
N ARG A 66 6.09 30.81 6.02
CA ARG A 66 5.93 31.65 7.20
C ARG A 66 7.12 32.59 7.46
N LYS A 67 8.22 32.48 6.72
CA LYS A 67 9.35 33.41 6.87
C LYS A 67 8.93 34.81 6.40
N PRO A 68 9.24 35.86 7.18
CA PRO A 68 9.01 37.24 6.75
C PRO A 68 9.85 37.56 5.51
N ALA A 69 9.55 38.70 4.87
CA ALA A 69 10.37 39.19 3.76
C ALA A 69 11.82 39.42 4.22
N ASP A 70 12.75 39.06 3.34
CA ASP A 70 14.19 39.27 3.48
C ASP A 70 14.73 39.93 2.20
N ASP A 71 16.03 40.22 2.16
CA ASP A 71 16.65 40.93 1.04
C ASP A 71 16.59 40.12 -0.28
N ASP A 72 16.55 38.79 -0.20
CA ASP A 72 16.41 37.89 -1.35
C ASP A 72 14.94 37.81 -1.83
N HIS A 73 13.98 37.97 -0.93
CA HIS A 73 12.54 37.88 -1.19
C HIS A 73 11.77 39.06 -0.57
N LEU A 74 11.84 40.20 -1.26
CA LEU A 74 11.19 41.47 -0.88
C LEU A 74 9.68 41.37 -0.60
N TYR A 75 8.99 40.40 -1.22
CA TYR A 75 7.54 40.16 -1.04
C TYR A 75 7.21 39.04 -0.03
N GLY A 76 8.23 38.41 0.58
CA GLY A 76 8.09 37.28 1.49
C GLY A 76 7.98 35.92 0.81
N HIS A 77 8.05 34.87 1.62
CA HIS A 77 8.21 33.49 1.16
C HIS A 77 6.88 32.76 0.87
N PHE A 78 5.74 33.45 0.85
CA PHE A 78 4.39 32.86 0.78
C PHE A 78 4.14 31.91 -0.41
N ARG A 79 4.92 32.02 -1.50
CA ARG A 79 4.80 31.11 -2.64
C ARG A 79 5.34 29.71 -2.37
N ALA A 80 6.13 29.52 -1.31
CA ALA A 80 6.69 28.23 -0.93
C ALA A 80 5.61 27.18 -0.63
N GLU A 81 4.47 27.61 -0.07
CA GLU A 81 3.29 26.77 0.13
C GLU A 81 2.78 26.21 -1.21
N THR A 82 2.61 27.06 -2.22
CA THR A 82 2.14 26.63 -3.55
C THR A 82 3.12 25.66 -4.21
N ILE A 83 4.42 25.93 -4.08
CA ILE A 83 5.48 25.05 -4.60
C ILE A 83 5.43 23.68 -3.90
N ALA A 84 5.27 23.65 -2.58
CA ALA A 84 5.18 22.40 -1.84
C ALA A 84 3.91 21.61 -2.17
N SER A 85 2.77 22.28 -2.36
CA SER A 85 1.53 21.64 -2.83
C SER A 85 1.71 21.05 -4.23
N LEU A 86 2.43 21.73 -5.12
CA LEU A 86 2.76 21.21 -6.45
C LEU A 86 3.67 19.98 -6.38
N ILE A 87 4.70 20.01 -5.52
CA ILE A 87 5.57 18.85 -5.32
C ILE A 87 4.77 17.67 -4.77
N SER A 88 3.92 17.92 -3.77
CA SER A 88 3.05 16.90 -3.17
C SER A 88 2.09 16.29 -4.19
N SER A 89 1.52 17.09 -5.10
CA SER A 89 0.61 16.59 -6.12
C SER A 89 1.35 15.74 -7.17
N LEU A 90 2.58 16.13 -7.54
CA LEU A 90 3.42 15.32 -8.43
C LEU A 90 3.80 13.97 -7.82
N ILE A 91 4.13 13.94 -6.52
CA ILE A 91 4.36 12.69 -5.78
C ILE A 91 3.11 11.81 -5.85
N MET A 92 1.92 12.39 -5.60
CA MET A 92 0.68 11.63 -5.57
C MET A 92 0.27 11.10 -6.94
N ILE A 93 0.52 11.86 -8.01
CA ILE A 93 0.36 11.38 -9.39
C ILE A 93 1.30 10.21 -9.67
N GLY A 94 2.57 10.32 -9.27
CA GLY A 94 3.56 9.25 -9.47
C GLY A 94 3.15 7.95 -8.79
N VAL A 95 2.70 8.02 -7.53
CA VAL A 95 2.21 6.85 -6.79
C VAL A 95 0.91 6.32 -7.37
N GLY A 96 -0.02 7.19 -7.78
CA GLY A 96 -1.24 6.76 -8.46
C GLY A 96 -0.95 5.98 -9.74
N ILE A 97 0.03 6.41 -10.54
CA ILE A 97 0.48 5.69 -11.74
C ILE A 97 1.09 4.33 -11.37
N ASP A 98 1.94 4.26 -10.34
CA ASP A 98 2.54 3.01 -9.89
C ASP A 98 1.48 2.00 -9.42
N VAL A 99 0.49 2.45 -8.63
CA VAL A 99 -0.63 1.63 -8.18
C VAL A 99 -1.45 1.13 -9.37
N LEU A 100 -1.79 2.01 -10.32
CA LEU A 100 -2.52 1.62 -11.53
C LEU A 100 -1.75 0.61 -12.37
N TYR A 101 -0.44 0.80 -12.53
CA TYR A 101 0.43 -0.12 -13.26
C TYR A 101 0.48 -1.49 -12.59
N ASN A 102 0.67 -1.52 -11.27
CA ASN A 102 0.70 -2.77 -10.49
C ASN A 102 -0.65 -3.48 -10.50
N ALA A 103 -1.76 -2.74 -10.39
CA ALA A 103 -3.11 -3.29 -10.50
C ALA A 103 -3.38 -3.89 -11.89
N ALA A 104 -3.05 -3.15 -12.96
CA ALA A 104 -3.20 -3.64 -14.33
C ALA A 104 -2.35 -4.89 -14.58
N ARG A 105 -1.10 -4.92 -14.09
CA ARG A 105 -0.25 -6.11 -14.15
C ARG A 105 -0.84 -7.28 -13.38
N SER A 106 -1.38 -7.06 -12.18
CA SER A 106 -1.98 -8.13 -11.38
C SER A 106 -3.23 -8.74 -12.03
N ILE A 107 -3.99 -7.95 -12.80
CA ILE A 107 -5.19 -8.42 -13.51
C ILE A 107 -4.80 -9.17 -14.80
N ILE A 108 -3.86 -8.63 -15.58
CA ILE A 108 -3.45 -9.20 -16.87
C ILE A 108 -2.59 -10.45 -16.66
N PHE A 109 -1.58 -10.33 -15.79
CA PHE A 109 -0.80 -11.45 -15.30
C PHE A 109 -1.44 -11.86 -14.00
N PHE A 110 -2.50 -12.67 -14.06
CA PHE A 110 -2.99 -13.39 -12.89
C PHE A 110 -1.77 -14.04 -12.25
N LYS A 111 -1.29 -13.45 -11.15
CA LYS A 111 -0.34 -14.11 -10.26
C LYS A 111 -1.16 -15.17 -9.53
N SER A 112 -1.55 -16.21 -10.26
CA SER A 112 -1.78 -17.49 -9.63
C SER A 112 -0.46 -17.79 -8.95
N GLU A 113 -0.43 -17.72 -7.62
CA GLU A 113 0.26 -18.77 -6.89
C GLU A 113 -0.33 -20.05 -7.49
N ALA A 114 0.36 -20.57 -8.51
CA ALA A 114 -0.10 -21.76 -9.19
C ALA A 114 -0.27 -22.79 -8.09
N PRO A 115 -1.36 -23.57 -8.08
CA PRO A 115 -1.46 -24.65 -7.13
C PRO A 115 -0.15 -25.44 -7.17
N ASP A 116 0.41 -25.74 -6.00
CA ASP A 116 1.71 -26.42 -5.86
C ASP A 116 1.75 -27.73 -6.68
N LEU A 117 0.58 -28.27 -6.96
CA LEU A 117 0.34 -29.45 -7.77
C LEU A 117 -0.45 -29.10 -9.03
N SER A 118 0.04 -29.52 -10.20
CA SER A 118 -0.77 -29.47 -11.42
C SER A 118 -1.93 -30.47 -11.36
N VAL A 119 -3.00 -30.24 -12.13
CA VAL A 119 -4.15 -31.17 -12.22
C VAL A 119 -3.70 -32.58 -12.64
N VAL A 120 -2.69 -32.67 -13.50
CA VAL A 120 -2.14 -33.96 -13.97
C VAL A 120 -1.40 -34.68 -12.86
N GLU A 121 -0.58 -33.97 -12.08
CA GLU A 121 0.11 -34.55 -10.93
C GLU A 121 -0.87 -34.97 -9.84
N GLY A 122 -1.89 -34.16 -9.56
CA GLY A 122 -2.98 -34.52 -8.64
C GLY A 122 -3.73 -35.76 -9.08
N HIS A 123 -4.02 -35.89 -10.38
CA HIS A 123 -4.67 -37.08 -10.92
C HIS A 123 -3.79 -38.33 -10.79
N ASN A 124 -2.50 -38.26 -11.14
CA ASN A 124 -1.58 -39.40 -11.03
C ASN A 124 -1.43 -39.90 -9.59
N ILE A 125 -1.34 -39.00 -8.62
CA ILE A 125 -1.26 -39.36 -7.19
C ILE A 125 -2.57 -40.02 -6.74
N THR A 126 -3.71 -39.49 -7.20
CA THR A 126 -5.03 -40.07 -6.91
C THR A 126 -5.14 -41.49 -7.46
N GLU A 127 -4.73 -41.72 -8.72
CA GLU A 127 -4.71 -43.06 -9.34
C GLU A 127 -3.79 -44.03 -8.58
N GLU A 128 -2.61 -43.58 -8.14
CA GLU A 128 -1.68 -44.40 -7.37
C GLU A 128 -2.30 -44.87 -6.05
N ILE A 129 -2.93 -43.95 -5.30
CA ILE A 129 -3.61 -44.26 -4.04
C ILE A 129 -4.80 -45.20 -4.28
N GLU A 130 -5.61 -44.97 -5.31
CA GLU A 130 -6.73 -45.84 -5.65
C GLU A 130 -6.27 -47.27 -5.99
N MET A 131 -5.19 -47.42 -6.76
CA MET A 131 -4.59 -48.72 -7.06
C MET A 131 -4.07 -49.42 -5.80
N MET A 132 -3.39 -48.70 -4.92
CA MET A 132 -2.90 -49.23 -3.64
C MET A 132 -4.06 -49.75 -2.77
N LEU A 133 -5.14 -48.98 -2.65
CA LEU A 133 -6.31 -49.35 -1.84
C LEU A 133 -7.07 -50.55 -2.43
N ARG A 134 -7.26 -50.59 -3.75
CA ARG A 134 -7.88 -51.72 -4.47
C ARG A 134 -7.09 -53.01 -4.25
N SER A 135 -5.76 -52.94 -4.37
CA SER A 135 -4.86 -54.09 -4.21
C SER A 135 -4.75 -54.58 -2.76
N GLN A 136 -4.58 -53.66 -1.81
CA GLN A 136 -4.31 -54.01 -0.42
C GLN A 136 -5.56 -54.46 0.36
N PHE A 137 -6.73 -53.91 0.03
CA PHE A 137 -7.96 -54.11 0.80
C PHE A 137 -9.09 -54.80 -0.01
N ASN A 138 -8.83 -55.21 -1.24
CA ASN A 138 -9.80 -55.86 -2.14
C ASN A 138 -11.11 -55.06 -2.28
N ILE A 139 -11.00 -53.73 -2.31
CA ILE A 139 -12.12 -52.80 -2.45
C ILE A 139 -12.49 -52.71 -3.93
N ILE A 140 -13.77 -52.93 -4.26
CA ILE A 140 -14.27 -52.95 -5.64
C ILE A 140 -14.33 -51.55 -6.24
N ASP A 141 -14.64 -50.54 -5.43
CA ASP A 141 -14.74 -49.16 -5.87
C ASP A 141 -14.26 -48.20 -4.78
N VAL A 142 -13.35 -47.32 -5.15
CA VAL A 142 -12.77 -46.29 -4.30
C VAL A 142 -12.56 -45.07 -5.18
N VAL A 143 -12.99 -43.91 -4.68
CA VAL A 143 -12.87 -42.62 -5.35
C VAL A 143 -12.14 -41.70 -4.38
N VAL A 144 -11.00 -41.19 -4.79
CA VAL A 144 -10.21 -40.26 -3.99
C VAL A 144 -10.41 -38.84 -4.54
N HIS A 145 -10.75 -37.89 -3.67
CA HIS A 145 -10.92 -36.48 -4.02
C HIS A 145 -9.74 -35.67 -3.47
N VAL A 146 -9.12 -34.84 -4.31
CA VAL A 146 -8.03 -33.95 -3.91
C VAL A 146 -8.63 -32.64 -3.39
N GLU A 147 -8.45 -32.38 -2.09
CA GLU A 147 -8.78 -31.09 -1.49
C GLU A 147 -7.52 -30.21 -1.44
N PRO A 148 -7.47 -29.12 -2.23
CA PRO A 148 -6.37 -28.16 -2.13
C PRO A 148 -6.45 -27.37 -0.82
N GLU A 149 -5.30 -27.13 -0.18
CA GLU A 149 -5.19 -26.16 0.90
C GLU A 149 -5.22 -24.75 0.28
N PHE A 150 -6.22 -23.96 0.65
CA PHE A 150 -6.36 -22.54 0.27
C PHE A 150 -6.07 -21.61 1.44
#